data_AF-A3KBE4-F1
#
_entry.id   AF-A3KBE4-F1
#
_cell.length_a   1.000
_cell.length_b   1.000
_cell.length_c   1.000
_cell.angle_alpha   90.00
_cell.angle_beta   90.00
_cell.angle_gamma   90.00
#
_symmetry.space_group_name_H-M   'P 1'
#
loop_
_entity.id
_entity.type
_entity.pdbx_description
1 polymer ?
#
loop_
_entity_poly.entity_id
_entity_poly.type
_entity_poly.pdbx_seq_one_letter_code
_entity_poly.pdbx_strand_id
1 'polypeptide(L)'
;MAVLQGGFGGLLIKARYYMGFTKRIPEPLSATRSRFAFGEYDEVIIDGISYRPSESNEFGYTFRRTDLLSVAESFTHAMLSQRVNSGEIEHRRDAFLPDHAKRRLNLPTQELSALSLKQQQKAKYHESLIRAFLEMEAEGKVKRTEESVKAALAEIKFRASKYLSVPSEATRSRHTAIP
;
A
#
# COMPACT_ATOMS: atom_id res chain seq x y z
N MET A 1 27.79 -51.51 -36.24
CA MET A 1 27.11 -51.03 -35.02
C MET A 1 28.05 -50.00 -34.38
N ALA A 2 27.87 -48.69 -34.60
CA ALA A 2 27.03 -47.78 -33.79
C ALA A 2 27.45 -47.83 -32.29
N VAL A 3 27.89 -46.77 -31.58
CA VAL A 3 27.26 -45.45 -31.40
C VAL A 3 28.25 -44.45 -30.72
N LEU A 4 28.30 -43.23 -31.27
CA LEU A 4 28.40 -41.84 -30.75
C LEU A 4 29.32 -41.40 -29.57
N GLN A 5 29.99 -40.27 -29.85
CA GLN A 5 30.60 -39.28 -28.94
C GLN A 5 29.57 -38.51 -28.09
N GLY A 6 30.05 -37.88 -27.00
CA GLY A 6 29.47 -36.63 -26.45
C GLY A 6 29.43 -36.56 -24.93
N GLY A 7 30.25 -35.68 -24.33
CA GLY A 7 30.34 -35.49 -22.87
C GLY A 7 29.33 -34.49 -22.31
N PHE A 8 29.29 -34.35 -20.98
CA PHE A 8 28.78 -33.18 -20.27
C PHE A 8 29.45 -33.09 -18.89
N GLY A 9 29.90 -31.89 -18.52
CA GLY A 9 30.44 -31.58 -17.21
C GLY A 9 29.34 -31.35 -16.16
N GLY A 10 29.75 -31.26 -14.89
CA GLY A 10 28.88 -30.77 -13.83
C GLY A 10 29.16 -31.35 -12.45
N LEU A 11 30.01 -30.64 -11.70
CA LEU A 11 29.74 -30.21 -10.33
C LEU A 11 29.11 -31.22 -9.34
N LEU A 12 29.92 -31.82 -8.46
CA LEU A 12 29.44 -32.22 -7.14
C LEU A 12 30.46 -31.83 -6.06
N ILE A 13 30.11 -30.77 -5.33
CA ILE A 13 30.87 -30.26 -4.19
C ILE A 13 30.75 -31.24 -3.03
N LYS A 14 31.92 -31.59 -2.49
CA LYS A 14 32.18 -32.46 -1.34
C LYS A 14 31.34 -32.07 -0.10
N ALA A 15 30.68 -33.07 0.48
CA ALA A 15 30.32 -33.06 1.88
C ALA A 15 31.56 -33.35 2.75
N ARG A 16 31.70 -32.64 3.87
CA ARG A 16 32.18 -33.05 5.21
C ARG A 16 32.83 -31.87 5.93
N TYR A 17 32.28 -31.47 7.08
CA TYR A 17 32.86 -31.79 8.41
C TYR A 17 32.01 -31.11 9.50
N TYR A 18 31.53 -31.91 10.45
CA TYR A 18 31.05 -31.45 11.75
C TYR A 18 32.26 -31.14 12.62
N MET A 19 32.36 -29.91 13.14
CA MET A 19 33.26 -29.56 14.23
C MET A 19 32.61 -28.46 15.07
N GLY A 20 32.63 -28.63 16.39
CA GLY A 20 31.75 -27.96 17.33
C GLY A 20 31.84 -26.43 17.35
N PHE A 21 30.67 -25.81 17.42
CA PHE A 21 30.50 -24.46 17.97
C PHE A 21 29.44 -24.55 19.05
N THR A 22 29.84 -24.35 20.30
CA THR A 22 28.94 -24.00 21.39
C THR A 22 28.12 -22.80 20.93
N LYS A 23 26.83 -22.99 20.66
CA LYS A 23 25.91 -21.89 20.42
C LYS A 23 25.87 -21.06 21.70
N ARG A 24 26.70 -20.00 21.76
CA ARG A 24 26.25 -18.77 22.41
C ARG A 24 24.98 -18.40 21.67
N ILE A 25 23.84 -18.70 22.28
CA ILE A 25 22.59 -18.02 21.96
C ILE A 25 22.99 -16.54 22.04
N PRO A 26 22.93 -15.76 20.95
CA PRO A 26 23.07 -14.33 21.12
C PRO A 26 21.90 -13.95 22.04
N GLU A 27 22.21 -13.44 23.23
CA GLU A 27 21.20 -12.74 24.01
C GLU A 27 20.50 -11.79 23.04
N PRO A 28 19.16 -11.72 23.03
CA PRO A 28 18.50 -10.78 22.17
C PRO A 28 19.07 -9.41 22.53
N LEU A 29 19.92 -8.87 21.65
CA LEU A 29 20.38 -7.49 21.65
C LEU A 29 19.14 -6.71 22.02
N SER A 30 19.12 -6.13 23.22
CA SER A 30 17.97 -5.44 23.80
C SER A 30 17.30 -4.65 22.70
N ALA A 31 16.31 -5.27 22.06
CA ALA A 31 15.55 -4.64 21.02
C ALA A 31 14.82 -3.61 21.83
N THR A 32 15.23 -2.37 21.70
CA THR A 32 14.45 -1.23 22.15
C THR A 32 13.07 -1.52 21.61
N ARG A 33 12.19 -2.06 22.47
CA ARG A 33 10.79 -2.27 22.16
C ARG A 33 10.33 -0.85 21.93
N SER A 34 10.32 -0.42 20.67
CA SER A 34 9.83 0.89 20.29
C SER A 34 8.42 0.92 20.82
N ARG A 35 8.27 1.59 21.96
CA ARG A 35 6.99 1.66 22.65
C ARG A 35 6.22 2.70 21.87
N PHE A 36 5.46 2.21 20.89
CA PHE A 36 4.48 3.04 20.23
C PHE A 36 3.53 3.59 21.29
N ALA A 37 3.20 4.87 21.15
CA ALA A 37 2.26 5.54 22.03
C ALA A 37 1.25 6.24 21.14
N PHE A 38 0.22 5.49 20.73
CA PHE A 38 -0.92 6.03 20.01
C PHE A 38 -1.96 6.51 21.01
N GLY A 39 -2.38 7.77 20.87
CA GLY A 39 -3.47 8.36 21.64
C GLY A 39 -4.84 8.01 21.07
N GLU A 40 -5.90 8.14 21.87
CA GLU A 40 -7.29 7.82 21.49
C GLU A 40 -7.76 8.57 20.23
N TYR A 41 -7.28 9.81 20.03
CA TYR A 41 -7.67 10.66 18.92
C TYR A 41 -6.71 10.58 17.72
N ASP A 42 -5.72 9.67 17.76
CA ASP A 42 -4.78 9.51 16.67
C ASP A 42 -5.38 8.75 15.50
N GLU A 43 -4.95 9.11 14.30
CA GLU A 43 -5.19 8.34 13.08
C GLU A 43 -3.90 7.62 12.70
N VAL A 44 -4.00 6.31 12.50
CA VAL A 44 -2.92 5.47 11.99
C VAL A 44 -3.33 4.94 10.63
N ILE A 45 -2.57 5.23 9.60
CA ILE A 45 -2.84 4.78 8.24
C ILE A 45 -1.82 3.70 7.89
N ILE A 46 -2.32 2.49 7.61
CA ILE A 46 -1.53 1.33 7.22
C ILE A 46 -2.07 0.83 5.89
N ASP A 47 -1.20 0.71 4.88
CA ASP A 47 -1.59 0.27 3.53
C ASP A 47 -2.75 1.10 2.91
N GLY A 48 -2.87 2.37 3.30
CA GLY A 48 -3.92 3.29 2.84
C GLY A 48 -5.27 3.14 3.57
N ILE A 49 -5.37 2.24 4.54
CA ILE A 49 -6.56 2.05 5.39
C ILE A 49 -6.39 2.88 6.66
N SER A 50 -7.41 3.66 7.02
CA SER A 50 -7.44 4.50 8.22
C SER A 50 -7.90 3.68 9.44
N TYR A 51 -7.10 3.73 10.50
CA TYR A 51 -7.31 3.03 11.75
C TYR A 51 -7.32 3.99 12.94
N ARG A 52 -8.08 3.61 13.97
CA ARG A 52 -8.07 4.20 15.32
C ARG A 52 -7.53 3.20 16.34
N PRO A 53 -6.59 3.58 17.21
CA PRO A 53 -6.15 2.73 18.30
C PRO A 53 -7.32 2.48 19.26
N SER A 54 -7.58 1.22 19.58
CA SER A 54 -8.61 0.83 20.55
C SER A 54 -7.97 0.41 21.87
N GLU A 55 -7.03 -0.53 21.82
CA GLU A 55 -6.38 -1.09 22.99
C GLU A 55 -4.92 -1.42 22.70
N SER A 56 -4.09 -1.41 23.73
CA SER A 56 -2.69 -1.82 23.67
C SER A 56 -2.38 -2.82 24.77
N ASN A 57 -1.64 -3.86 24.44
CA ASN A 57 -1.14 -4.83 25.40
C ASN A 57 0.37 -5.07 25.20
N GLU A 58 0.92 -6.02 25.95
CA GLU A 58 2.34 -6.36 25.87
C GLU A 58 2.77 -6.97 24.52
N PHE A 59 1.82 -7.49 23.74
CA PHE A 59 2.06 -8.12 22.44
C PHE A 59 1.93 -7.12 21.26
N GLY A 60 1.10 -6.08 21.40
CA GLY A 60 0.83 -5.15 20.32
C GLY A 60 -0.32 -4.17 20.57
N TYR A 61 -0.94 -3.77 19.47
CA TYR A 61 -2.09 -2.86 19.44
C TYR A 61 -3.27 -3.51 18.71
N THR A 62 -4.47 -3.29 19.21
CA THR A 62 -5.72 -3.53 18.50
C THR A 62 -6.23 -2.20 17.97
N PHE A 63 -6.47 -2.15 16.66
CA PHE A 63 -6.99 -1.00 15.96
C PHE A 63 -8.39 -1.28 15.43
N ARG A 64 -9.23 -0.26 15.36
CA ARG A 64 -10.53 -0.29 14.68
C ARG A 64 -10.41 0.45 13.36
N ARG A 65 -10.98 -0.10 12.29
CA ARG A 65 -11.02 0.60 11.01
C ARG A 65 -12.02 1.75 11.06
N THR A 66 -11.68 2.85 10.39
CA THR A 66 -12.57 4.02 10.26
C THR A 66 -13.62 3.81 9.16
N ASP A 67 -13.33 2.98 8.16
CA ASP A 67 -14.25 2.70 7.04
C ASP A 67 -15.36 1.69 7.40
N LEU A 68 -15.05 0.73 8.26
CA LEU A 68 -15.93 -0.34 8.71
C LEU A 68 -15.91 -0.42 10.23
N LEU A 69 -16.94 0.18 10.85
CA LEU A 69 -17.04 0.36 12.31
C LEU A 69 -16.98 -0.94 13.13
N SER A 70 -17.23 -2.10 12.53
CA SER A 70 -17.23 -3.41 13.18
C SER A 70 -15.96 -4.24 12.95
N VAL A 71 -14.96 -3.71 12.23
CA VAL A 71 -13.72 -4.43 11.95
C VAL A 71 -12.61 -3.93 12.86
N ALA A 72 -12.12 -4.83 13.72
CA ALA A 72 -10.93 -4.61 14.54
C ALA A 72 -9.80 -5.55 14.06
N GLU A 73 -8.60 -5.01 13.96
CA GLU A 73 -7.40 -5.74 13.53
C GLU A 73 -6.29 -5.55 14.57
N SER A 74 -5.58 -6.64 14.89
CA SER A 74 -4.49 -6.64 15.87
C SER A 74 -3.14 -6.71 15.17
N PHE A 75 -2.21 -5.86 15.59
CA PHE A 75 -0.87 -5.77 15.05
C PHE A 75 0.14 -5.94 16.18
N THR A 76 1.10 -6.85 15.98
CA THR A 76 2.17 -7.04 16.96
C THR A 76 3.15 -5.87 16.93
N HIS A 77 3.86 -5.63 18.05
CA HIS A 77 4.90 -4.60 18.11
C HIS A 77 6.00 -4.81 17.04
N ALA A 78 6.33 -6.07 16.73
CA ALA A 78 7.30 -6.41 15.69
C ALA A 78 6.80 -6.00 14.29
N MET A 79 5.52 -6.28 13.97
CA MET A 79 4.91 -5.87 12.71
C MET A 79 4.85 -4.35 12.57
N LEU A 80 4.44 -3.64 13.62
CA LEU A 80 4.41 -2.18 13.62
C LEU A 80 5.82 -1.60 13.42
N SER A 81 6.82 -2.14 14.12
CA SER A 81 8.21 -1.70 13.94
C SER A 81 8.74 -1.94 12.54
N GLN A 82 8.42 -3.09 11.93
CA GLN A 82 8.81 -3.38 10.56
C GLN A 82 8.18 -2.39 9.58
N ARG A 83 6.88 -2.11 9.72
CA ARG A 83 6.14 -1.22 8.83
C ARG A 83 6.50 0.25 9.01
N VAL A 84 6.86 0.68 10.22
CA VAL A 84 7.47 2.01 10.44
C VAL A 84 8.81 2.10 9.70
N ASN A 85 9.66 1.07 9.82
CA ASN A 85 10.96 1.06 9.15
C ASN A 85 10.86 1.05 7.61
N SER A 86 9.82 0.45 7.05
CA SER A 86 9.55 0.48 5.60
C SER A 86 8.81 1.73 5.12
N GLY A 87 8.36 2.60 6.04
CA GLY A 87 7.61 3.81 5.72
C GLY A 87 6.16 3.54 5.27
N GLU A 88 5.61 2.38 5.66
CA GLU A 88 4.23 1.97 5.34
C GLU A 88 3.19 2.45 6.36
N ILE A 89 3.64 3.09 7.45
CA ILE A 89 2.76 3.67 8.47
C ILE A 89 2.83 5.20 8.40
N GLU A 90 1.68 5.82 8.21
CA GLU A 90 1.50 7.25 8.41
C GLU A 90 0.73 7.47 9.72
N HIS A 91 1.33 8.19 10.67
CA HIS A 91 0.72 8.53 11.95
C HIS A 91 0.35 10.01 11.98
N ARG A 92 -0.93 10.31 12.16
CA ARG A 92 -1.45 11.67 12.33
C ARG A 92 -1.96 11.81 13.75
N ARG A 93 -1.18 12.52 14.57
CA ARG A 93 -1.56 12.80 15.96
C ARG A 93 -2.83 13.65 16.00
N ASP A 94 -3.71 13.33 16.94
CA ASP A 94 -4.89 14.13 17.25
C ASP A 94 -5.82 14.41 16.06
N ALA A 95 -5.73 13.59 15.01
CA ALA A 95 -6.49 13.75 13.78
C ALA A 95 -8.01 13.74 14.05
N PHE A 96 -8.46 13.04 15.07
CA PHE A 96 -9.87 12.94 15.45
C PHE A 96 -10.29 13.88 16.58
N LEU A 97 -9.44 14.82 17.01
CA LEU A 97 -9.87 15.85 17.95
C LEU A 97 -10.99 16.71 17.34
N PRO A 98 -12.04 17.05 18.11
CA PRO A 98 -13.14 17.87 17.62
C PRO A 98 -12.70 19.20 17.01
N ASP A 99 -11.67 19.85 17.58
CA ASP A 99 -11.15 21.11 17.06
C ASP A 99 -10.42 20.93 15.72
N HIS A 100 -9.72 19.82 15.51
CA HIS A 100 -9.14 19.47 14.21
C HIS A 100 -10.22 19.12 13.18
N ALA A 101 -11.28 18.44 13.60
CA ALA A 101 -12.42 18.14 12.74
C ALA A 101 -13.16 19.43 12.30
N LYS A 102 -13.40 20.37 13.22
CA LYS A 102 -13.97 21.69 12.93
C LYS A 102 -13.08 22.49 12.00
N ARG A 103 -11.75 22.47 12.21
CA ARG A 103 -10.80 23.10 11.28
C ARG A 103 -10.93 22.49 9.88
N ARG A 104 -10.98 21.16 9.74
CA ARG A 104 -11.13 20.49 8.44
C ARG A 104 -12.40 20.87 7.69
N LEU A 105 -13.52 21.12 8.38
CA LEU A 105 -14.74 21.63 7.74
C LEU A 105 -14.53 23.00 7.08
N ASN A 106 -13.63 23.81 7.64
CA ASN A 106 -13.30 25.14 7.14
C ASN A 106 -12.08 25.15 6.20
N LEU A 107 -11.38 24.02 6.04
CA LEU A 107 -10.35 23.88 5.03
C LEU A 107 -11.03 23.60 3.68
N PRO A 108 -10.69 24.31 2.59
CA PRO A 108 -11.14 23.92 1.26
C PRO A 108 -10.67 22.48 1.02
N THR A 109 -11.58 21.61 0.55
CA THR A 109 -11.26 20.26 0.10
C THR A 109 -10.01 20.34 -0.75
N GLN A 110 -8.96 19.61 -0.36
CA GLN A 110 -7.64 19.77 -0.97
C GLN A 110 -7.75 19.45 -2.46
N GLU A 111 -7.73 20.50 -3.27
CA GLU A 111 -7.82 20.41 -4.72
C GLU A 111 -6.72 19.49 -5.25
N LEU A 112 -6.97 18.74 -6.33
CA LEU A 112 -5.94 17.88 -6.93
C LEU A 112 -4.68 18.67 -7.32
N SER A 113 -4.80 20.00 -7.51
CA SER A 113 -3.68 20.93 -7.74
C SER A 113 -2.77 21.12 -6.52
N ALA A 114 -3.28 20.91 -5.31
CA ALA A 114 -2.51 21.02 -4.07
C ALA A 114 -1.74 19.74 -3.71
N LEU A 115 -1.90 18.65 -4.49
CA LEU A 115 -1.08 17.45 -4.39
C LEU A 115 0.28 17.66 -5.03
N SER A 116 1.33 16.99 -4.54
CA SER A 116 2.63 16.97 -5.21
C SER A 116 2.52 16.38 -6.63
N LEU A 117 3.44 16.75 -7.53
CA LEU A 117 3.44 16.22 -8.92
C LEU A 117 3.42 14.69 -8.96
N LYS A 118 4.13 14.04 -8.04
CA LYS A 118 4.17 12.57 -7.91
C LYS A 118 2.80 12.00 -7.52
N GLN A 119 2.11 12.63 -6.58
CA GLN A 119 0.76 12.24 -6.18
C GLN A 119 -0.26 12.49 -7.29
N GLN A 120 -0.14 13.61 -8.01
CA GLN A 120 -0.98 13.90 -9.18
C GLN A 120 -0.81 12.86 -10.29
N GLN A 121 0.43 12.45 -10.59
CA GLN A 121 0.71 11.39 -11.57
C GLN A 121 0.10 10.05 -11.14
N LYS A 122 0.23 9.68 -9.86
CA LYS A 122 -0.38 8.45 -9.32
C LYS A 122 -1.91 8.50 -9.42
N ALA A 123 -2.53 9.64 -9.07
CA ALA A 123 -3.97 9.83 -9.18
C ALA A 123 -4.45 9.70 -10.63
N LYS A 124 -3.77 10.34 -11.58
CA LYS A 124 -4.07 10.23 -13.02
C LYS A 124 -3.94 8.81 -13.55
N TYR A 125 -2.93 8.06 -13.10
CA TYR A 125 -2.76 6.66 -13.47
C TYR A 125 -3.89 5.79 -12.94
N HIS A 126 -4.37 6.02 -11.72
CA HIS A 126 -5.52 5.29 -11.18
C HIS A 126 -6.82 5.68 -11.92
N GLU A 127 -7.01 6.97 -12.20
CA GLU A 127 -8.16 7.46 -12.98
C GLU A 127 -8.23 6.79 -14.35
N SER A 128 -7.10 6.65 -15.05
CA SER A 128 -7.07 6.04 -16.39
C SER A 128 -7.46 4.57 -16.38
N LEU A 129 -7.04 3.81 -15.36
CA LEU A 129 -7.44 2.42 -15.16
C LEU A 129 -8.94 2.29 -14.88
N ILE A 130 -9.48 3.15 -14.02
CA ILE A 130 -10.90 3.16 -13.67
C ILE A 130 -11.74 3.51 -14.90
N ARG A 131 -11.35 4.52 -15.68
CA ARG A 131 -12.07 4.92 -16.89
C ARG A 131 -12.08 3.80 -17.93
N ALA A 132 -10.95 3.13 -18.15
CA ALA A 132 -10.86 1.98 -19.05
C ALA A 132 -11.74 0.80 -18.57
N PHE A 133 -11.75 0.52 -17.27
CA PHE A 133 -12.62 -0.50 -16.69
C PHE A 133 -14.10 -0.17 -16.92
N LEU A 134 -14.53 1.07 -16.64
CA LEU A 134 -15.93 1.50 -16.80
C LEU A 134 -16.39 1.43 -18.26
N GLU A 135 -15.53 1.78 -19.21
CA GLU A 135 -15.81 1.63 -20.64
C GLU A 135 -16.00 0.15 -21.01
N MET A 136 -15.09 -0.72 -20.56
CA MET A 136 -15.19 -2.16 -20.82
C MET A 136 -16.39 -2.82 -20.13
N GLU A 137 -16.80 -2.30 -18.97
CA GLU A 137 -18.04 -2.71 -18.30
C GLU A 137 -19.27 -2.29 -19.11
N ALA A 138 -19.31 -1.04 -19.58
CA ALA A 138 -20.42 -0.54 -20.40
C ALA A 138 -20.55 -1.31 -21.73
N GLU A 139 -19.43 -1.76 -22.30
CA GLU A 139 -19.39 -2.65 -23.47
C GLU A 139 -19.74 -4.12 -23.15
N GLY A 140 -19.97 -4.47 -21.87
CA GLY A 140 -20.26 -5.83 -21.43
C GLY A 140 -19.06 -6.79 -21.47
N LYS A 141 -17.84 -6.28 -21.68
CA LYS A 141 -16.60 -7.06 -21.80
C LYS A 141 -16.00 -7.44 -20.45
N VAL A 142 -16.36 -6.72 -19.38
CA VAL A 142 -15.88 -6.97 -18.01
C VAL A 142 -17.04 -6.89 -17.04
N LYS A 143 -17.05 -7.78 -16.04
CA LYS A 143 -17.98 -7.74 -14.90
C LYS A 143 -17.25 -7.26 -13.65
N ARG A 144 -18.00 -6.70 -12.68
CA ARG A 144 -17.51 -6.32 -11.33
C ARG A 144 -17.21 -7.53 -10.43
N THR A 145 -16.53 -8.52 -10.96
CA THR A 145 -16.10 -9.74 -10.27
C THR A 145 -14.59 -9.87 -10.42
N GLU A 146 -13.90 -10.29 -9.37
CA GLU A 146 -12.44 -10.37 -9.33
C GLU A 146 -11.87 -11.21 -10.49
N GLU A 147 -12.51 -12.34 -10.80
CA GLU A 147 -12.11 -13.26 -11.88
C GLU A 147 -12.15 -12.58 -13.25
N SER A 148 -13.25 -11.89 -13.57
CA SER A 148 -13.41 -11.15 -14.82
C SER A 148 -12.41 -10.00 -14.95
N VAL A 149 -12.17 -9.26 -13.86
CA VAL A 149 -11.19 -8.17 -13.84
C VAL A 149 -9.77 -8.70 -14.06
N LYS A 150 -9.39 -9.80 -13.39
CA LYS A 150 -8.08 -10.43 -13.57
C LYS A 150 -7.86 -10.90 -15.01
N ALA A 151 -8.88 -11.53 -15.61
CA ALA A 151 -8.82 -11.98 -16.99
C ALA A 151 -8.67 -10.81 -17.99
N ALA A 152 -9.32 -9.68 -17.73
CA ALA A 152 -9.32 -8.51 -18.59
C ALA A 152 -8.20 -7.48 -18.29
N LEU A 153 -7.35 -7.75 -17.29
CA LEU A 153 -6.42 -6.77 -16.73
C LEU A 153 -5.41 -6.21 -17.74
N ALA A 154 -4.94 -7.05 -18.67
CA ALA A 154 -4.05 -6.63 -19.75
C ALA A 154 -4.72 -5.63 -20.71
N GLU A 155 -5.98 -5.89 -21.06
CA GLU A 155 -6.77 -5.04 -21.95
C GLU A 155 -7.17 -3.73 -21.25
N ILE A 156 -7.52 -3.77 -19.96
CA ILE A 156 -7.77 -2.57 -19.15
C ILE A 156 -6.53 -1.67 -19.16
N LYS A 157 -5.33 -2.23 -18.93
CA LYS A 157 -4.07 -1.47 -18.99
C LYS A 157 -3.80 -0.89 -20.38
N PHE A 158 -4.05 -1.66 -21.43
CA PHE A 158 -3.88 -1.21 -22.81
C PHE A 158 -4.78 0.00 -23.10
N ARG A 159 -6.07 -0.07 -22.75
CA ARG A 159 -7.01 1.05 -22.93
C ARG A 159 -6.68 2.24 -22.03
N ALA A 160 -6.28 1.99 -20.79
CA ALA A 160 -5.89 3.04 -19.85
C ALA A 160 -4.72 3.90 -20.37
N SER A 161 -3.81 3.33 -21.15
CA SER A 161 -2.72 4.09 -21.78
C SER A 161 -3.20 5.24 -22.65
N LYS A 162 -4.38 5.12 -23.28
CA LYS A 162 -5.00 6.17 -24.09
C LYS A 162 -5.47 7.37 -23.27
N TYR A 163 -5.88 7.15 -22.02
CA TYR A 163 -6.30 8.24 -21.14
C TYR A 163 -5.13 8.89 -20.39
N LEU A 164 -4.00 8.19 -20.28
CA LEU A 164 -2.80 8.76 -19.67
C LEU A 164 -2.14 9.83 -20.55
N SER A 165 -2.27 9.72 -21.88
CA SER A 165 -1.75 10.69 -22.85
C SER A 165 -2.67 11.88 -23.09
N VAL A 166 -3.98 11.73 -22.83
CA VAL A 166 -4.95 12.82 -23.00
C VAL A 166 -4.97 13.66 -21.71
N PRO A 167 -4.74 14.99 -21.80
CA PRO A 167 -4.89 15.87 -20.65
C PRO A 167 -6.31 15.73 -20.09
N SER A 168 -6.43 15.32 -18.83
CA SER A 168 -7.71 15.25 -18.12
C SER A 168 -8.47 16.56 -18.28
N GLU A 169 -9.79 16.52 -18.42
CA GLU A 169 -10.66 17.68 -18.64
C GLU A 169 -10.47 18.81 -17.61
N ALA A 170 -10.04 18.46 -16.39
CA ALA A 170 -9.61 19.38 -15.34
C ALA A 170 -8.42 20.31 -15.73
N THR A 171 -7.65 19.96 -16.75
CA THR A 171 -6.59 20.80 -17.33
C THR A 171 -7.16 21.77 -18.37
N ARG A 172 -8.21 21.40 -19.11
CA ARG A 172 -8.86 22.29 -20.08
C ARG A 172 -9.61 23.43 -19.42
N SER A 173 -10.20 23.19 -18.25
CA SER A 173 -10.97 24.21 -17.52
C SER A 173 -10.14 25.36 -16.95
N ARG A 174 -8.80 25.24 -16.89
CA ARG A 174 -7.92 26.31 -16.36
C ARG A 174 -7.51 27.35 -17.41
N HIS A 175 -7.82 27.13 -18.70
CA HIS A 175 -7.43 28.04 -19.78
C HIS A 175 -8.54 28.98 -20.26
N THR A 176 -9.76 28.88 -19.72
CA THR A 176 -10.93 29.67 -20.16
C THR A 176 -11.40 30.73 -19.16
N ALA A 177 -10.64 31.00 -18.09
CA ALA A 177 -10.98 32.06 -17.13
C ALA A 177 -9.88 33.13 -17.06
N ILE A 178 -9.86 34.03 -18.05
CA ILE A 178 -9.24 35.37 -17.94
C ILE A 178 -10.15 36.35 -18.70
N PRO A 179 -10.83 37.30 -18.03
CA PRO A 179 -11.15 38.60 -18.63
C PRO A 179 -9.92 39.52 -18.63
#